data_AF-A0A6F9BER9-F1
#
_entry.id   AF-A0A6F9BER9-F1
#
_cell.length_a   1.000
_cell.length_b   1.000
_cell.length_c   1.000
_cell.angle_alpha   90.00
_cell.angle_beta   90.00
_cell.angle_gamma   90.00
#
_symmetry.space_group_name_H-M   'P 1'
#
loop_
_entity.id
_entity.type
_entity.pdbx_description
1 polymer ?
#
loop_
_entity_poly.entity_id
_entity_poly.type
_entity_poly.pdbx_seq_one_letter_code
_entity_poly.pdbx_strand_id
1 'polypeptide(L)'
;MFPSCYSKPTSSKDQFKRTSLTKILLGVFVVYMSHTCWVIYGFVYTKPCERGKGDCISSYLAERPRLQDNRQVHHVAQLSTYMLSKGNLSSAKKVLKKHAVTAPRVVDRPISHWRSRLTLNMMSEDFTFNRGTLPSDVRRYMRVFQDENRMVYLPFLHIDELSVRVKDMMEINGSTTKLPLTISYEGLSLRQFRFWIHMQDVMFSLKHFGFTEVNIDEIKGVLVDNNLYLLALTTLVTAFHFIFEFLAFKNDISFWRKKKNMVGMSRKAVLWRCFSTIVIFLKMLEERSSLLVLIPVGIGIIIEVWKVKKVSKIQLQWRTSRSIVHVGKFDESERKTTQHDTQLKSVGHLQWNVLMYK
;
A
#
# COMPACT_ATOMS: atom_id res chain seq x y z
N MET A 1 34.42 -21.10 -50.41
CA MET A 1 33.31 -20.18 -50.71
C MET A 1 32.33 -20.24 -49.54
N PHE A 2 32.56 -19.43 -48.49
CA PHE A 2 31.75 -19.44 -47.27
C PHE A 2 30.67 -18.37 -47.36
N PRO A 3 29.37 -18.68 -47.22
CA PRO A 3 28.35 -17.65 -47.17
C PRO A 3 28.34 -16.99 -45.79
N SER A 4 28.57 -15.70 -45.81
CA SER A 4 28.46 -14.74 -44.71
C SER A 4 27.06 -14.79 -44.07
N CYS A 5 26.98 -15.24 -42.82
CA CYS A 5 25.79 -15.08 -41.99
C CYS A 5 25.84 -13.72 -41.29
N TYR A 6 25.33 -12.69 -41.98
CA TYR A 6 24.98 -11.41 -41.37
C TYR A 6 23.92 -11.64 -40.30
N SER A 7 24.33 -11.71 -39.03
CA SER A 7 23.40 -11.51 -37.93
C SER A 7 22.97 -10.04 -37.93
N LYS A 8 21.71 -9.77 -38.27
CA LYS A 8 21.12 -8.43 -38.10
C LYS A 8 21.31 -8.02 -36.63
N PRO A 9 22.04 -6.93 -36.32
CA PRO A 9 22.09 -6.43 -34.97
C PRO A 9 20.68 -5.93 -34.62
N THR A 10 20.11 -6.48 -33.54
CA THR A 10 18.99 -5.80 -32.86
C THR A 10 19.46 -4.38 -32.53
N SER A 11 18.79 -3.39 -33.12
CA SER A 11 19.11 -1.96 -33.01
C SER A 11 19.54 -1.60 -31.58
N SER A 12 20.78 -1.10 -31.43
CA SER A 12 21.34 -0.69 -30.14
C SER A 12 20.44 0.32 -29.41
N LYS A 13 19.61 1.06 -30.16
CA LYS A 13 18.63 2.01 -29.65
C LYS A 13 17.60 1.36 -28.73
N ASP A 14 17.07 0.17 -29.00
CA ASP A 14 16.03 -0.46 -28.16
C ASP A 14 16.58 -1.05 -26.86
N GLN A 15 17.82 -1.54 -26.90
CA GLN A 15 18.52 -2.04 -25.72
C GLN A 15 18.97 -0.89 -24.81
N PHE A 16 19.40 0.24 -25.41
CA PHE A 16 19.75 1.48 -24.71
C PHE A 16 18.52 2.19 -24.12
N LYS A 17 17.39 2.26 -24.84
CA LYS A 17 16.13 2.88 -24.35
C LYS A 17 15.59 2.18 -23.11
N ARG A 18 15.67 0.84 -23.04
CA ARG A 18 15.12 0.06 -21.92
C ARG A 18 16.02 0.01 -20.69
N THR A 19 17.35 -0.05 -20.86
CA THR A 19 18.29 0.12 -19.72
C THR A 19 18.22 1.54 -19.18
N SER A 20 18.01 2.53 -20.05
CA SER A 20 17.71 3.91 -19.67
C SER A 20 16.40 4.00 -18.88
N LEU A 21 15.30 3.38 -19.34
CA LEU A 21 14.01 3.45 -18.66
C LEU A 21 14.04 2.84 -17.25
N THR A 22 14.72 1.70 -17.02
CA THR A 22 14.80 1.18 -15.64
C THR A 22 15.77 1.94 -14.76
N LYS A 23 16.82 2.57 -15.31
CA LYS A 23 17.66 3.51 -14.56
C LYS A 23 16.88 4.76 -14.19
N ILE A 24 16.03 5.27 -15.09
CA ILE A 24 15.12 6.38 -14.84
C ILE A 24 14.12 6.01 -13.75
N LEU A 25 13.45 4.85 -13.85
CA LEU A 25 12.50 4.41 -12.82
C LEU A 25 13.16 4.23 -11.45
N LEU A 26 14.36 3.64 -11.40
CA LEU A 26 15.12 3.52 -10.15
C LEU A 26 15.54 4.90 -9.62
N GLY A 27 15.97 5.81 -10.50
CA GLY A 27 16.31 7.18 -10.12
C GLY A 27 15.11 7.95 -9.58
N VAL A 28 13.96 7.88 -10.26
CA VAL A 28 12.69 8.47 -9.81
C VAL A 28 12.28 7.87 -8.46
N PHE A 29 12.41 6.55 -8.29
CA PHE A 29 12.12 5.89 -7.02
C PHE A 29 13.02 6.40 -5.90
N VAL A 30 14.33 6.47 -6.11
CA VAL A 30 15.28 6.98 -5.10
C VAL A 30 14.99 8.44 -4.77
N VAL A 31 14.78 9.29 -5.77
CA VAL A 31 14.42 10.70 -5.58
C VAL A 31 13.11 10.81 -4.79
N TYR A 32 12.11 10.01 -5.13
CA TYR A 32 10.84 9.97 -4.41
C TYR A 32 11.03 9.53 -2.95
N MET A 33 11.83 8.50 -2.70
CA MET A 33 12.13 8.04 -1.34
C MET A 33 12.89 9.10 -0.54
N SER A 34 13.90 9.75 -1.14
CA SER A 34 14.64 10.85 -0.50
C SER A 34 13.73 12.05 -0.22
N HIS A 35 12.87 12.41 -1.16
CA HIS A 35 11.87 13.47 -0.97
C HIS A 35 10.89 13.10 0.15
N THR A 36 10.41 11.86 0.18
CA THR A 36 9.50 11.36 1.22
C THR A 36 10.18 11.40 2.58
N CYS A 37 11.44 10.94 2.69
CA CYS A 37 12.23 11.04 3.91
C CYS A 37 12.44 12.49 4.35
N TRP A 38 12.72 13.40 3.42
CA TRP A 38 12.86 14.83 3.70
C TRP A 38 11.56 15.45 4.21
N VAL A 39 10.43 15.13 3.58
CA VAL A 39 9.10 15.59 4.01
C VAL A 39 8.75 15.03 5.38
N ILE A 40 8.96 13.73 5.62
CA ILE A 40 8.75 13.10 6.93
C ILE A 40 9.68 13.72 7.99
N TYR A 41 10.93 14.03 7.64
CA TYR A 41 11.85 14.70 8.56
C TYR A 41 11.35 16.11 8.91
N GLY A 42 10.99 16.94 7.94
CA GLY A 42 10.42 18.27 8.19
C GLY A 42 9.05 18.23 8.89
N PHE A 43 8.36 17.10 8.78
CA PHE A 43 7.13 16.83 9.51
C PHE A 43 7.37 16.56 10.99
N VAL A 44 8.29 15.63 11.29
CA VAL A 44 8.64 15.23 12.65
C VAL A 44 9.46 16.30 13.37
N TYR A 45 10.28 17.05 12.63
CA TYR A 45 11.21 18.03 13.16
C TYR A 45 10.90 19.43 12.63
N THR A 46 10.02 20.13 13.34
CA THR A 46 9.81 21.57 13.17
C THR A 46 10.88 22.32 13.94
N LYS A 47 11.71 23.09 13.25
CA LYS A 47 12.69 23.97 13.91
C LYS A 47 11.97 25.08 14.68
N PRO A 48 12.27 25.27 15.97
CA PRO A 48 11.73 26.40 16.73
C PRO A 48 12.33 27.72 16.24
N CYS A 49 11.67 28.83 16.54
CA CYS A 49 12.17 30.16 16.21
C CYS A 49 13.40 30.53 17.06
N GLU A 50 14.48 30.99 16.45
CA GLU A 50 15.64 31.52 17.19
C GLU A 50 15.29 32.88 17.81
N ARG A 51 15.36 32.99 19.15
CA ARG A 51 15.17 34.27 19.85
C ARG A 51 16.23 35.27 19.41
N GLY A 52 15.79 36.38 18.80
CA GLY A 52 16.64 37.52 18.43
C GLY A 52 16.92 37.72 16.94
N LYS A 53 16.40 36.85 16.04
CA LYS A 53 16.66 36.94 14.59
C LYS A 53 15.42 37.07 13.68
N GLY A 54 14.22 37.32 14.21
CA GLY A 54 13.05 37.59 13.35
C GLY A 54 11.69 37.68 14.05
N ASP A 55 10.64 37.85 13.23
CA ASP A 55 9.22 37.80 13.61
C ASP A 55 8.83 36.38 14.06
N CYS A 56 8.98 36.10 15.35
CA CYS A 56 8.51 34.86 15.97
C CYS A 56 7.05 34.98 16.41
N ILE A 57 6.34 33.86 16.37
CA ILE A 57 4.97 33.71 16.86
C ILE A 57 5.00 32.80 18.09
N SER A 58 4.61 33.33 19.26
CA SER A 58 4.62 32.62 20.55
C SER A 58 3.24 32.10 20.95
N SER A 59 3.20 31.12 21.87
CA SER A 59 1.95 30.60 22.42
C SER A 59 1.32 31.60 23.38
N TYR A 60 0.02 31.87 23.21
CA TYR A 60 -0.72 32.71 24.16
C TYR A 60 -0.76 32.11 25.57
N LEU A 61 -0.92 30.78 25.68
CA LEU A 61 -0.98 30.09 26.97
C LEU A 61 0.33 30.13 27.75
N ALA A 62 1.47 30.26 27.05
CA ALA A 62 2.77 30.40 27.69
C ALA A 62 2.92 31.75 28.43
N GLU A 63 2.27 32.80 27.91
CA GLU A 63 2.32 34.15 28.48
C GLU A 63 1.16 34.40 29.46
N ARG A 64 -0.05 33.94 29.12
CA ARG A 64 -1.27 34.09 29.93
C ARG A 64 -1.98 32.74 30.09
N PRO A 65 -1.71 31.99 31.17
CA PRO A 65 -2.31 30.67 31.39
C PRO A 65 -3.79 30.70 31.78
N ARG A 66 -4.40 31.90 31.92
CA ARG A 66 -5.82 32.03 32.29
C ARG A 66 -6.71 31.95 31.06
N LEU A 67 -7.59 30.97 31.05
CA LEU A 67 -8.60 30.74 29.98
C LEU A 67 -9.80 31.71 30.03
N GLN A 68 -9.87 32.59 31.03
CA GLN A 68 -10.95 33.57 31.23
C GLN A 68 -10.67 34.86 30.41
N ASP A 69 -10.57 34.73 29.09
CA ASP A 69 -10.48 35.86 28.16
C ASP A 69 -11.66 35.79 27.18
N ASN A 70 -12.04 36.91 26.56
CA ASN A 70 -13.11 36.97 25.55
C ASN A 70 -12.70 36.29 24.22
N ARG A 71 -11.46 35.80 24.13
CA ARG A 71 -10.93 35.11 22.96
C ARG A 71 -11.29 33.63 23.00
N GLN A 72 -11.93 33.17 21.94
CA GLN A 72 -12.49 31.82 21.89
C GLN A 72 -12.10 31.12 20.59
N VAL A 73 -11.74 29.84 20.72
CA VAL A 73 -11.54 28.91 19.60
C VAL A 73 -12.65 27.88 19.69
N HIS A 74 -13.44 27.74 18.63
CA HIS A 74 -14.57 26.82 18.58
C HIS A 74 -14.32 25.69 17.59
N HIS A 75 -14.72 24.49 17.98
CA HIS A 75 -14.79 23.33 17.11
C HIS A 75 -16.18 22.71 17.18
N VAL A 76 -16.60 22.11 16.06
CA VAL A 76 -17.89 21.43 15.93
C VAL A 76 -17.61 19.97 15.62
N ALA A 77 -18.23 19.05 16.37
CA ALA A 77 -18.19 17.62 16.09
C ALA A 77 -19.59 17.01 16.07
N GLN A 78 -19.78 16.04 15.19
CA GLN A 78 -21.02 15.26 15.13
C GLN A 78 -20.99 14.15 16.17
N LEU A 79 -22.03 14.08 17.00
CA LEU A 79 -22.19 13.05 18.04
C LEU A 79 -23.01 11.84 17.57
N SER A 80 -23.72 11.97 16.46
CA SER A 80 -24.50 10.88 15.86
C SER A 80 -24.08 10.64 14.42
N THR A 81 -24.05 9.37 14.02
CA THR A 81 -23.74 8.96 12.65
C THR A 81 -24.61 7.79 12.21
N TYR A 82 -24.91 7.71 10.92
CA TYR A 82 -25.72 6.64 10.34
C TYR A 82 -24.82 5.66 9.60
N MET A 83 -24.88 4.38 9.97
CA MET A 83 -24.07 3.33 9.36
C MET A 83 -24.88 2.06 9.13
N LEU A 84 -24.48 1.28 8.13
CA LEU A 84 -25.00 -0.06 7.88
C LEU A 84 -24.47 -1.01 8.96
N SER A 85 -25.34 -1.82 9.56
CA SER A 85 -24.96 -2.74 10.64
C SER A 85 -23.86 -3.73 10.19
N LYS A 86 -22.79 -3.84 10.98
CA LYS A 86 -21.64 -4.75 10.74
C LYS A 86 -22.08 -6.21 10.60
N GLY A 87 -23.12 -6.63 11.32
CA GLY A 87 -23.69 -7.99 11.25
C GLY A 87 -24.27 -8.33 9.88
N ASN A 88 -24.85 -7.34 9.20
CA ASN A 88 -25.46 -7.53 7.89
C ASN A 88 -24.45 -7.48 6.74
N LEU A 89 -23.33 -6.77 6.87
CA LEU A 89 -22.30 -6.73 5.82
C LEU A 89 -21.54 -8.07 5.71
N SER A 90 -21.30 -8.73 6.85
CA SER A 90 -20.71 -10.07 6.92
C SER A 90 -21.69 -11.15 6.44
N SER A 91 -22.96 -11.06 6.87
CA SER A 91 -24.03 -11.92 6.39
C SER A 91 -24.34 -11.71 4.91
N ALA A 92 -24.33 -10.49 4.38
CA ALA A 92 -24.50 -10.22 2.96
C ALA A 92 -23.33 -10.79 2.13
N LYS A 93 -22.08 -10.68 2.61
CA LYS A 93 -20.92 -11.37 2.00
C LYS A 93 -21.00 -12.90 2.08
N LYS A 94 -21.61 -13.47 3.12
CA LYS A 94 -21.84 -14.92 3.27
C LYS A 94 -23.06 -15.43 2.48
N VAL A 95 -24.13 -14.64 2.37
CA VAL A 95 -25.39 -14.97 1.68
C VAL A 95 -25.23 -14.84 0.17
N LEU A 96 -24.50 -13.82 -0.33
CA LEU A 96 -24.08 -13.78 -1.74
C LEU A 96 -23.22 -14.97 -2.15
N LYS A 97 -22.62 -15.69 -1.18
CA LYS A 97 -21.79 -16.87 -1.44
C LYS A 97 -22.55 -18.20 -1.37
N LYS A 98 -23.80 -18.27 -0.88
CA LYS A 98 -24.44 -19.58 -0.64
C LYS A 98 -25.78 -19.85 -1.33
N HIS A 99 -26.60 -18.86 -1.70
CA HIS A 99 -27.82 -19.15 -2.46
C HIS A 99 -28.19 -17.99 -3.40
N ALA A 100 -27.92 -18.16 -4.68
CA ALA A 100 -28.77 -17.57 -5.71
C ALA A 100 -30.05 -18.42 -5.76
N VAL A 101 -31.20 -17.76 -5.83
CA VAL A 101 -32.58 -18.29 -5.83
C VAL A 101 -33.19 -18.40 -4.43
N THR A 102 -34.04 -17.40 -4.11
CA THR A 102 -34.99 -17.30 -2.98
C THR A 102 -34.42 -17.13 -1.57
N ALA A 103 -33.98 -15.90 -1.24
CA ALA A 103 -34.02 -15.39 0.12
C ALA A 103 -34.70 -14.01 0.12
N PRO A 104 -35.55 -13.68 1.11
CA PRO A 104 -36.15 -12.37 1.20
C PRO A 104 -35.03 -11.32 1.34
N ARG A 105 -35.12 -10.24 0.55
CA ARG A 105 -34.21 -9.10 0.66
C ARG A 105 -34.34 -8.53 2.07
N VAL A 106 -33.42 -8.88 2.97
CA VAL A 106 -33.25 -8.16 4.23
C VAL A 106 -32.86 -6.75 3.82
N VAL A 107 -33.80 -5.81 3.94
CA VAL A 107 -33.54 -4.41 3.67
C VAL A 107 -32.55 -3.96 4.73
N ASP A 108 -31.30 -3.73 4.34
CA ASP A 108 -30.28 -3.19 5.22
C ASP A 108 -30.69 -1.77 5.64
N ARG A 109 -31.37 -1.68 6.77
CA ARG A 109 -31.77 -0.39 7.34
C ARG A 109 -30.54 0.22 8.02
N PRO A 110 -30.16 1.46 7.69
CA PRO A 110 -29.10 2.15 8.40
C PRO A 110 -29.55 2.37 9.86
N ILE A 111 -28.64 2.11 10.81
CA ILE A 111 -28.87 2.29 12.24
C ILE A 111 -28.09 3.51 12.71
N SER A 112 -28.71 4.34 13.54
CA SER A 112 -28.09 5.50 14.17
C SER A 112 -27.15 5.05 15.30
N HIS A 113 -25.93 5.56 15.28
CA HIS A 113 -24.93 5.31 16.33
C HIS A 113 -24.66 6.61 17.09
N TRP A 114 -24.46 6.49 18.40
CA TRP A 114 -24.14 7.55 19.33
C TRP A 114 -22.69 7.47 19.80
N ARG A 115 -22.00 8.59 19.75
CA ARG A 115 -20.65 8.75 20.29
C ARG A 115 -20.72 9.19 21.76
N SER A 116 -20.52 8.24 22.66
CA SER A 116 -20.57 8.47 24.12
C SER A 116 -19.32 9.15 24.69
N ARG A 117 -18.16 9.07 24.02
CA ARG A 117 -16.90 9.68 24.45
C ARG A 117 -16.38 10.68 23.43
N LEU A 118 -16.15 11.91 23.88
CA LEU A 118 -15.56 12.99 23.09
C LEU A 118 -14.22 13.37 23.72
N THR A 119 -13.11 13.10 23.04
CA THR A 119 -11.78 13.53 23.50
C THR A 119 -11.43 14.85 22.80
N LEU A 120 -11.32 15.91 23.59
CA LEU A 120 -10.83 17.21 23.17
C LEU A 120 -9.35 17.31 23.47
N ASN A 121 -8.58 17.49 22.41
CA ASN A 121 -7.15 17.62 22.48
C ASN A 121 -6.74 19.09 22.38
N MET A 122 -5.88 19.56 23.28
CA MET A 122 -5.34 20.91 23.27
C MET A 122 -3.82 20.89 23.21
N MET A 123 -3.22 21.68 22.32
CA MET A 123 -1.76 21.83 22.30
C MET A 123 -1.31 22.61 23.54
N SER A 124 -0.67 21.90 24.47
CA SER A 124 -0.17 22.43 25.73
C SER A 124 1.33 22.76 25.71
N GLU A 125 2.03 22.34 24.66
CA GLU A 125 3.46 22.59 24.47
C GLU A 125 3.72 24.06 24.06
N ASP A 126 4.67 24.73 24.74
CA ASP A 126 5.16 26.04 24.32
C ASP A 126 6.12 25.89 23.14
N PHE A 127 5.60 26.09 21.93
CA PHE A 127 6.38 26.07 20.70
C PHE A 127 6.36 27.43 20.02
N THR A 128 7.52 27.93 19.58
CA THR A 128 7.62 29.19 18.85
C THR A 128 7.79 28.95 17.36
N PHE A 129 6.89 29.52 16.54
CA PHE A 129 6.97 29.43 15.09
C PHE A 129 7.69 30.62 14.51
N ASN A 130 8.49 30.40 13.47
CA ASN A 130 8.99 31.48 12.63
C ASN A 130 7.92 31.85 11.59
N ARG A 131 7.54 33.14 11.51
CA ARG A 131 6.50 33.63 10.59
C ARG A 131 6.80 33.32 9.12
N GLY A 132 8.06 33.37 8.71
CA GLY A 132 8.49 33.12 7.32
C GLY A 132 8.48 31.65 6.92
N THR A 133 8.69 30.73 7.88
CA THR A 133 8.80 29.28 7.63
C THR A 133 7.64 28.49 8.26
N LEU A 134 6.51 29.14 8.50
CA LEU A 134 5.34 28.50 9.08
C LEU A 134 4.77 27.42 8.12
N PRO A 135 4.71 26.14 8.55
CA PRO A 135 4.15 25.06 7.74
C PRO A 135 2.70 25.32 7.33
N SER A 136 2.36 25.00 6.08
CA SER A 136 1.05 25.28 5.49
C SER A 136 -0.09 24.47 6.12
N ASP A 137 0.23 23.27 6.63
CA ASP A 137 -0.66 22.38 7.36
C ASP A 137 -1.14 23.03 8.67
N VAL A 138 -0.21 23.60 9.45
CA VAL A 138 -0.51 24.26 10.73
C VAL A 138 -1.21 25.60 10.53
N ARG A 139 -0.86 26.34 9.46
CA ARG A 139 -1.39 27.68 9.17
C ARG A 139 -2.91 27.75 9.13
N ARG A 140 -3.59 26.68 8.70
CA ARG A 140 -5.06 26.63 8.59
C ARG A 140 -5.77 26.58 9.95
N TYR A 141 -5.11 26.01 10.94
CA TYR A 141 -5.64 25.85 12.30
C TYR A 141 -5.15 26.95 13.25
N MET A 142 -4.12 27.69 12.85
CA MET A 142 -3.52 28.73 13.67
C MET A 142 -4.31 30.03 13.61
N ARG A 143 -4.78 30.48 14.77
CA ARG A 143 -5.36 31.82 14.94
C ARG A 143 -4.33 32.71 15.60
N VAL A 144 -3.80 33.66 14.82
CA VAL A 144 -2.74 34.57 15.27
C VAL A 144 -3.32 35.95 15.48
N PHE A 145 -2.84 36.64 16.50
CA PHE A 145 -3.11 38.06 16.74
C PHE A 145 -1.85 38.76 17.21
N GLN A 146 -1.87 40.08 17.16
CA GLN A 146 -0.79 40.92 17.66
C GLN A 146 -1.14 41.39 19.09
N ASP A 147 -0.29 41.09 20.06
CA ASP A 147 -0.39 41.52 21.46
C ASP A 147 0.87 42.31 21.81
N GLU A 148 0.72 43.58 22.21
CA GLU A 148 1.81 44.44 22.72
C GLU A 148 3.14 44.33 21.94
N ASN A 149 3.06 44.34 20.59
CA ASN A 149 4.18 44.25 19.64
C ASN A 149 4.81 42.85 19.43
N ARG A 150 4.16 41.78 19.91
CA ARG A 150 4.51 40.39 19.61
C ARG A 150 3.34 39.70 18.89
N MET A 151 3.66 38.74 18.02
CA MET A 151 2.66 37.90 17.40
C MET A 151 2.44 36.67 18.27
N VAL A 152 1.20 36.40 18.65
CA VAL A 152 0.83 35.29 19.52
C VAL A 152 -0.28 34.46 18.89
N TYR A 153 -0.23 33.14 19.07
CA TYR A 153 -1.25 32.22 18.57
C TYR A 153 -2.09 31.63 19.72
N LEU A 154 -3.39 31.47 19.44
CA LEU A 154 -4.30 30.74 20.33
C LEU A 154 -3.99 29.24 20.29
N PRO A 155 -4.19 28.51 21.40
CA PRO A 155 -3.88 27.09 21.46
C PRO A 155 -4.62 26.31 20.39
N PHE A 156 -3.92 25.37 19.75
CA PHE A 156 -4.55 24.48 18.80
C PHE A 156 -5.49 23.53 19.53
N LEU A 157 -6.75 23.56 19.13
CA LEU A 157 -7.76 22.62 19.57
C LEU A 157 -8.01 21.61 18.46
N HIS A 158 -8.16 20.35 18.83
CA HIS A 158 -8.48 19.27 17.91
C HIS A 158 -9.41 18.29 18.59
N ILE A 159 -10.43 17.82 17.87
CA ILE A 159 -11.30 16.76 18.35
C ILE A 159 -10.76 15.46 17.80
N ASP A 160 -10.44 14.51 18.67
CA ASP A 160 -9.94 13.21 18.24
C ASP A 160 -11.04 12.44 17.51
N GLU A 161 -10.98 12.42 16.18
CA GLU A 161 -11.87 11.62 15.32
C GLU A 161 -11.27 10.25 14.98
N LEU A 162 -9.96 10.06 15.18
CA LEU A 162 -9.28 8.83 14.80
C LEU A 162 -9.45 7.73 15.84
N SER A 163 -9.42 8.08 17.12
CA SER A 163 -9.67 7.12 18.21
C SER A 163 -11.13 6.69 18.29
N VAL A 164 -12.03 7.38 17.58
CA VAL A 164 -13.44 6.97 17.50
C VAL A 164 -13.57 5.78 16.57
N ARG A 165 -13.84 4.62 17.16
CA ARG A 165 -14.10 3.38 16.43
C ARG A 165 -15.59 3.07 16.43
N VAL A 166 -16.07 2.46 15.35
CA VAL A 166 -17.47 2.06 15.20
C VAL A 166 -17.89 1.06 16.29
N LYS A 167 -16.97 0.20 16.72
CA LYS A 167 -17.20 -0.77 17.80
C LYS A 167 -17.51 -0.14 19.17
N ASP A 168 -17.07 1.10 19.39
CA ASP A 168 -17.19 1.79 20.68
C ASP A 168 -18.38 2.77 20.69
N MET A 169 -19.09 2.90 19.55
CA MET A 169 -20.32 3.68 19.46
C MET A 169 -21.52 2.87 19.94
N MET A 170 -22.50 3.55 20.54
CA MET A 170 -23.73 2.93 21.04
C MET A 170 -24.83 3.00 19.99
N GLU A 171 -25.54 1.90 19.73
CA GLU A 171 -26.71 1.94 18.85
C GLU A 171 -27.87 2.70 19.50
N ILE A 172 -28.49 3.61 18.76
CA ILE A 172 -29.65 4.38 19.21
C ILE A 172 -30.91 3.65 18.73
N ASN A 173 -31.75 3.25 19.67
CA ASN A 173 -33.09 2.72 19.40
C ASN A 173 -34.16 3.76 19.77
N GLY A 174 -35.37 3.62 19.22
CA GLY A 174 -36.50 4.51 19.50
C GLY A 174 -36.92 4.55 20.98
N SER A 175 -36.52 3.55 21.78
CA SER A 175 -36.78 3.49 23.22
C SER A 175 -35.76 4.26 24.08
N THR A 176 -34.64 4.73 23.50
CA THR A 176 -33.55 5.35 24.26
C THR A 176 -33.79 6.85 24.41
N THR A 177 -34.13 7.31 25.61
CA THR A 177 -34.43 8.74 25.91
C THR A 177 -33.26 9.52 26.49
N LYS A 178 -32.26 8.83 27.07
CA LYS A 178 -31.06 9.44 27.67
C LYS A 178 -29.82 8.79 27.10
N LEU A 179 -28.85 9.60 26.71
CA LEU A 179 -27.57 9.16 26.13
C LEU A 179 -26.42 9.75 26.94
N PRO A 180 -25.47 8.94 27.44
CA PRO A 180 -24.34 9.44 28.20
C PRO A 180 -23.34 10.14 27.27
N LEU A 181 -22.78 11.25 27.72
CA LEU A 181 -21.70 11.98 27.04
C LEU A 181 -20.58 12.27 28.03
N THR A 182 -19.41 11.68 27.81
CA THR A 182 -18.19 11.91 28.58
C THR A 182 -17.22 12.72 27.73
N ILE A 183 -16.83 13.89 28.23
CA ILE A 183 -15.83 14.75 27.58
C ILE A 183 -14.50 14.56 28.30
N SER A 184 -13.49 14.05 27.58
CA SER A 184 -12.11 13.89 28.05
C SER A 184 -11.26 15.03 27.49
N TYR A 185 -10.38 15.60 28.32
CA TYR A 185 -9.44 16.64 27.90
C TYR A 185 -8.02 16.09 27.95
N GLU A 186 -7.29 16.16 26.84
CA GLU A 186 -5.93 15.63 26.73
C GLU A 186 -4.98 16.65 26.08
N GLY A 187 -3.72 16.67 26.54
CA GLY A 187 -2.68 17.55 26.01
C GLY A 187 -2.00 16.94 24.78
N LEU A 188 -1.72 17.76 23.77
CA LEU A 188 -0.96 17.35 22.58
C LEU A 188 0.36 18.11 22.44
N SER A 189 1.36 17.39 21.94
CA SER A 189 2.57 17.99 21.38
C SER A 189 2.35 18.46 19.93
N LEU A 190 3.20 19.36 19.44
CA LEU A 190 3.13 19.82 18.05
C LEU A 190 3.25 18.67 17.05
N ARG A 191 4.15 17.72 17.32
CA ARG A 191 4.37 16.54 16.45
C ARG A 191 3.11 15.68 16.36
N GLN A 192 2.45 15.43 17.48
CA GLN A 192 1.20 14.67 17.51
C GLN A 192 0.08 15.44 16.80
N PHE A 193 -0.05 16.74 17.04
CA PHE A 193 -1.04 17.57 16.35
C PHE A 193 -0.88 17.51 14.84
N ARG A 194 0.35 17.69 14.33
CA ARG A 194 0.65 17.58 12.90
C ARG A 194 0.33 16.18 12.35
N PHE A 195 0.67 15.12 13.09
CA PHE A 195 0.29 13.74 12.77
C PHE A 195 -1.22 13.59 12.61
N TRP A 196 -2.00 14.06 13.57
CA TRP A 196 -3.45 13.94 13.56
C TRP A 196 -4.10 14.66 12.36
N ILE A 197 -3.72 15.90 12.08
CA ILE A 197 -4.32 16.65 10.93
C ILE A 197 -4.00 15.97 9.59
N HIS A 198 -2.78 15.45 9.40
CA HIS A 198 -2.41 14.75 8.17
C HIS A 198 -3.13 13.41 8.05
N MET A 199 -3.27 12.68 9.15
CA MET A 199 -4.03 11.44 9.13
C MET A 199 -5.50 11.67 8.81
N GLN A 200 -6.10 12.76 9.29
CA GLN A 200 -7.47 13.15 8.93
C GLN A 200 -7.61 13.42 7.42
N ASP A 201 -6.65 14.15 6.82
CA ASP A 201 -6.63 14.39 5.36
C ASP A 201 -6.51 13.08 4.55
N VAL A 202 -5.72 12.12 5.02
CA VAL A 202 -5.62 10.79 4.41
C VAL A 202 -6.95 10.04 4.52
N MET A 203 -7.59 10.04 5.69
CA MET A 203 -8.90 9.38 5.86
C MET A 203 -9.97 10.01 4.97
N PHE A 204 -9.99 11.35 4.87
CA PHE A 204 -10.89 12.07 3.97
C PHE A 204 -10.65 11.69 2.51
N SER A 205 -9.39 11.63 2.10
CA SER A 205 -9.01 11.21 0.74
C SER A 205 -9.44 9.77 0.45
N LEU A 206 -9.23 8.84 1.38
CA LEU A 206 -9.67 7.44 1.25
C LEU A 206 -11.19 7.35 1.05
N LYS A 207 -11.96 8.12 1.83
CA LYS A 207 -13.42 8.20 1.66
C LYS A 207 -13.78 8.73 0.27
N HIS A 208 -13.09 9.74 -0.22
CA HIS A 208 -13.30 10.27 -1.58
C HIS A 208 -12.94 9.27 -2.68
N PHE A 209 -11.94 8.41 -2.45
CA PHE A 209 -11.59 7.29 -3.34
C PHE A 209 -12.59 6.12 -3.27
N GLY A 210 -13.67 6.23 -2.50
CA GLY A 210 -14.74 5.23 -2.43
C GLY A 210 -14.53 4.14 -1.38
N PHE A 211 -13.62 4.34 -0.42
CA PHE A 211 -13.53 3.43 0.73
C PHE A 211 -14.78 3.57 1.62
N THR A 212 -15.33 2.44 2.05
CA THR A 212 -16.45 2.40 2.99
C THR A 212 -16.00 2.79 4.39
N GLU A 213 -16.90 3.38 5.18
CA GLU A 213 -16.64 3.74 6.59
C GLU A 213 -16.17 2.53 7.43
N VAL A 214 -16.64 1.33 7.09
CA VAL A 214 -16.22 0.08 7.74
C VAL A 214 -14.75 -0.21 7.47
N ASN A 215 -14.29 -0.06 6.21
CA ASN A 215 -12.89 -0.29 5.87
C ASN A 215 -12.00 0.79 6.52
N ILE A 216 -12.46 2.04 6.58
CA ILE A 216 -11.75 3.14 7.25
C ILE A 216 -11.64 2.87 8.75
N ASP A 217 -12.69 2.37 9.40
CA ASP A 217 -12.68 1.93 10.81
C ASP A 217 -11.66 0.81 11.06
N GLU A 218 -11.51 -0.12 10.13
CA GLU A 218 -10.45 -1.15 10.19
C GLU A 218 -9.05 -0.53 10.11
N ILE A 219 -8.84 0.45 9.23
CA ILE A 219 -7.55 1.17 9.14
C ILE A 219 -7.27 1.93 10.44
N LYS A 220 -8.27 2.63 10.99
CA LYS A 220 -8.17 3.31 12.29
C LYS A 220 -7.80 2.32 13.41
N GLY A 221 -8.42 1.14 13.43
CA GLY A 221 -8.07 0.07 14.37
C GLY A 221 -6.61 -0.35 14.26
N VAL A 222 -6.11 -0.59 13.04
CA VAL A 222 -4.70 -0.96 12.84
C VAL A 222 -3.74 0.12 13.35
N LEU A 223 -4.10 1.40 13.24
CA LEU A 223 -3.27 2.51 13.68
C LEU A 223 -3.32 2.76 15.19
N VAL A 224 -4.51 2.72 15.77
CA VAL A 224 -4.75 3.06 17.19
C VAL A 224 -4.47 1.88 18.11
N ASP A 225 -4.81 0.65 17.70
CA ASP A 225 -4.67 -0.51 18.57
C ASP A 225 -3.25 -1.13 18.56
N ASN A 226 -2.45 -0.87 17.51
CA ASN A 226 -1.11 -1.43 17.38
C ASN A 226 -0.01 -0.44 17.77
N ASN A 227 1.16 -0.97 18.13
CA ASN A 227 2.34 -0.16 18.32
C ASN A 227 2.81 0.43 16.97
N LEU A 228 2.86 1.76 16.88
CA LEU A 228 3.33 2.50 15.70
C LEU A 228 4.71 2.03 15.21
N TYR A 229 5.62 1.63 16.11
CA TYR A 229 6.94 1.11 15.74
C TYR A 229 6.84 -0.21 14.95
N LEU A 230 5.95 -1.12 15.36
CA LEU A 230 5.73 -2.40 14.67
C LEU A 230 5.07 -2.17 13.30
N LEU A 231 4.14 -1.23 13.23
CA LEU A 231 3.48 -0.86 11.98
C LEU A 231 4.47 -0.25 10.98
N ALA A 232 5.34 0.65 11.44
CA ALA A 232 6.39 1.25 10.62
C ALA A 232 7.37 0.19 10.10
N LEU A 233 7.80 -0.73 10.96
CA LEU A 233 8.68 -1.84 10.58
C LEU A 233 8.02 -2.74 9.53
N THR A 234 6.75 -3.12 9.73
CA THR A 234 6.01 -3.97 8.79
C THR A 234 5.86 -3.29 7.43
N THR A 235 5.60 -1.99 7.41
CA THR A 235 5.54 -1.17 6.19
C THR A 235 6.88 -1.17 5.46
N LEU A 236 7.98 -0.99 6.20
CA LEU A 236 9.33 -1.00 5.64
C LEU A 236 9.71 -2.37 5.07
N VAL A 237 9.47 -3.45 5.80
CA VAL A 237 9.73 -4.83 5.34
C VAL A 237 8.91 -5.13 4.08
N THR A 238 7.64 -4.75 4.05
CA THR A 238 6.75 -4.92 2.90
C THR A 238 7.26 -4.14 1.68
N ALA A 239 7.70 -2.89 1.87
CA ALA A 239 8.28 -2.08 0.80
C ALA A 239 9.55 -2.73 0.21
N PHE A 240 10.46 -3.24 1.05
CA PHE A 240 11.64 -3.97 0.57
C PHE A 240 11.28 -5.26 -0.17
N HIS A 241 10.30 -6.02 0.32
CA HIS A 241 9.81 -7.21 -0.35
C HIS A 241 9.36 -6.90 -1.78
N PHE A 242 8.54 -5.87 -1.99
CA PHE A 242 8.11 -5.44 -3.32
C PHE A 242 9.27 -5.01 -4.23
N ILE A 243 10.26 -4.31 -3.69
CA ILE A 243 11.43 -3.89 -4.44
C ILE A 243 12.21 -5.12 -4.93
N PHE A 244 12.43 -6.11 -4.05
CA PHE A 244 13.15 -7.33 -4.42
C PHE A 244 12.39 -8.18 -5.44
N GLU A 245 11.08 -8.32 -5.30
CA GLU A 245 10.25 -9.00 -6.31
C GLU A 245 10.36 -8.30 -7.68
N PHE A 246 10.27 -6.98 -7.72
CA PHE A 246 10.41 -6.23 -8.97
C PHE A 246 11.80 -6.41 -9.60
N LEU A 247 12.87 -6.36 -8.79
CA LEU A 247 14.24 -6.57 -9.27
C LEU A 247 14.44 -8.00 -9.77
N ALA A 248 13.85 -8.99 -9.11
CA ALA A 248 13.88 -10.38 -9.53
C ALA A 248 13.22 -10.56 -10.90
N PHE A 249 12.01 -10.02 -11.10
CA PHE A 249 11.33 -10.07 -12.40
C PHE A 249 12.14 -9.37 -13.49
N LYS A 250 12.71 -8.20 -13.20
CA LYS A 250 13.55 -7.47 -14.16
C LYS A 250 14.77 -8.28 -14.58
N ASN A 251 15.47 -8.87 -13.61
CA ASN A 251 16.66 -9.69 -13.87
C ASN A 251 16.28 -10.88 -14.76
N ASP A 252 15.25 -11.61 -14.37
CA ASP A 252 14.77 -12.79 -15.05
C ASP A 252 14.33 -12.49 -16.50
N ILE A 253 13.50 -11.47 -16.72
CA ILE A 253 13.11 -11.03 -18.08
C ILE A 253 14.34 -10.66 -18.91
N SER A 254 15.32 -9.94 -18.33
CA SER A 254 16.54 -9.54 -19.03
C SER A 254 17.40 -10.74 -19.43
N PHE A 255 17.57 -11.71 -18.52
CA PHE A 255 18.30 -12.95 -18.77
C PHE A 255 17.67 -13.74 -19.91
N TRP A 256 16.37 -14.03 -19.80
CA TRP A 256 15.66 -14.82 -20.79
C TRP A 256 15.56 -14.12 -22.13
N ARG A 257 15.49 -12.79 -22.17
CA ARG A 257 15.46 -12.03 -23.43
C ARG A 257 16.78 -12.13 -24.18
N LYS A 258 17.92 -11.99 -23.50
CA LYS A 258 19.26 -12.00 -24.10
C LYS A 258 19.70 -13.40 -24.57
N LYS A 259 19.20 -14.45 -23.93
CA LYS A 259 19.57 -15.84 -24.27
C LYS A 259 18.98 -16.24 -25.63
N LYS A 260 19.87 -16.58 -26.58
CA LYS A 260 19.53 -17.04 -27.94
C LYS A 260 19.60 -18.56 -28.07
N ASN A 261 20.62 -19.17 -27.49
CA ASN A 261 20.81 -20.63 -27.49
C ASN A 261 20.28 -21.19 -26.16
N MET A 262 19.46 -22.24 -26.23
CA MET A 262 18.84 -22.86 -25.04
C MET A 262 19.71 -23.96 -24.43
N VAL A 263 20.96 -24.08 -24.88
CA VAL A 263 21.96 -25.02 -24.36
C VAL A 263 22.15 -24.80 -22.86
N GLY A 264 22.10 -25.89 -22.10
CA GLY A 264 22.19 -25.87 -20.63
C GLY A 264 20.92 -25.44 -19.88
N MET A 265 19.77 -25.29 -20.55
CA MET A 265 18.47 -25.10 -19.86
C MET A 265 17.52 -26.25 -20.12
N SER A 266 17.02 -26.83 -19.03
CA SER A 266 16.07 -27.93 -19.11
C SER A 266 14.67 -27.44 -19.49
N ARG A 267 14.16 -27.93 -20.62
CA ARG A 267 12.80 -27.61 -21.09
C ARG A 267 11.73 -28.17 -20.15
N LYS A 268 11.99 -29.37 -19.61
CA LYS A 268 11.13 -30.02 -18.63
C LYS A 268 11.08 -29.21 -17.33
N ALA A 269 12.21 -28.68 -16.88
CA ALA A 269 12.25 -27.82 -15.68
C ALA A 269 11.47 -26.51 -15.86
N VAL A 270 11.56 -25.88 -17.03
CA VAL A 270 10.81 -24.64 -17.32
C VAL A 270 9.30 -24.91 -17.38
N LEU A 271 8.88 -25.99 -18.04
CA LEU A 271 7.47 -26.41 -18.07
C LEU A 271 6.94 -26.73 -16.67
N TRP A 272 7.72 -27.47 -15.88
CA TRP A 272 7.34 -27.83 -14.51
C TRP A 272 7.22 -26.61 -13.60
N ARG A 273 8.15 -25.65 -13.72
CA ARG A 273 8.06 -24.37 -13.00
C ARG A 273 6.80 -23.60 -13.38
N CYS A 274 6.52 -23.46 -14.67
CA CYS A 274 5.30 -22.79 -15.15
C CYS A 274 4.04 -23.46 -14.59
N PHE A 275 3.97 -24.80 -14.61
CA PHE A 275 2.84 -25.55 -14.05
C PHE A 275 2.69 -25.32 -12.54
N SER A 276 3.78 -25.44 -11.78
CA SER A 276 3.78 -25.22 -10.33
C SER A 276 3.31 -23.80 -9.96
N THR A 277 3.80 -22.77 -10.65
CA THR A 277 3.39 -21.37 -10.40
C THR A 277 1.91 -21.14 -10.72
N ILE A 278 1.37 -21.78 -11.78
CA ILE A 278 -0.06 -21.71 -12.09
C ILE A 278 -0.89 -22.35 -10.97
N VAL A 279 -0.49 -23.53 -10.48
CA VAL A 279 -1.19 -24.22 -9.38
C VAL A 279 -1.19 -23.36 -8.10
N ILE A 280 -0.04 -22.76 -7.75
CA ILE A 280 0.08 -21.86 -6.60
C ILE A 280 -0.87 -20.67 -6.75
N PHE A 281 -0.90 -20.02 -7.91
CA PHE A 281 -1.80 -18.90 -8.16
C PHE A 281 -3.27 -19.27 -8.09
N LEU A 282 -3.65 -20.42 -8.67
CA LEU A 282 -5.03 -20.94 -8.57
C LEU A 282 -5.41 -21.20 -7.12
N LYS A 283 -4.48 -21.70 -6.29
CA LYS A 283 -4.71 -21.86 -4.86
C LYS A 283 -4.91 -20.52 -4.15
N MET A 284 -4.08 -19.51 -4.46
CA MET A 284 -4.24 -18.16 -3.88
C MET A 284 -5.54 -17.48 -4.33
N LEU A 285 -6.00 -17.72 -5.55
CA LEU A 285 -7.30 -17.26 -6.05
C LEU A 285 -8.46 -17.91 -5.29
N GLU A 286 -8.38 -19.22 -5.04
CA GLU A 286 -9.38 -19.95 -4.26
C GLU A 286 -9.47 -19.42 -2.81
N GLU A 287 -8.32 -19.18 -2.18
CA GLU A 287 -8.21 -18.66 -0.81
C GLU A 287 -8.57 -17.17 -0.70
N ARG A 288 -8.82 -16.47 -1.82
CA ARG A 288 -9.07 -15.02 -1.88
C ARG A 288 -7.99 -14.21 -1.15
N SER A 289 -6.73 -14.52 -1.43
CA SER A 289 -5.60 -13.77 -0.90
C SER A 289 -5.67 -12.28 -1.28
N SER A 290 -4.99 -11.42 -0.51
CA SER A 290 -4.96 -9.98 -0.77
C SER A 290 -4.44 -9.69 -2.18
N LEU A 291 -5.07 -8.71 -2.84
CA LEU A 291 -4.71 -8.27 -4.19
C LEU A 291 -3.23 -7.88 -4.31
N LEU A 292 -2.67 -7.40 -3.19
CA LEU A 292 -1.29 -7.03 -2.99
C LEU A 292 -0.30 -8.20 -3.18
N VAL A 293 -0.68 -9.44 -2.82
CA VAL A 293 0.13 -10.65 -3.06
C VAL A 293 -0.24 -11.32 -4.38
N LEU A 294 -1.51 -11.20 -4.79
CA LEU A 294 -2.01 -11.81 -6.03
C LEU A 294 -1.39 -11.20 -7.29
N ILE A 295 -1.20 -9.88 -7.33
CA ILE A 295 -0.66 -9.18 -8.51
C ILE A 295 0.78 -9.63 -8.85
N PRO A 296 1.75 -9.64 -7.91
CA PRO A 296 3.11 -10.12 -8.20
C PRO A 296 3.13 -11.55 -8.75
N VAL A 297 2.37 -12.47 -8.14
CA VAL A 297 2.28 -13.87 -8.61
C VAL A 297 1.66 -13.96 -10.00
N GLY A 298 0.62 -13.17 -10.28
CA GLY A 298 -0.01 -13.08 -11.60
C GLY A 298 0.96 -12.59 -12.68
N ILE A 299 1.77 -11.57 -12.40
CA ILE A 299 2.84 -11.11 -13.29
C ILE A 299 3.87 -12.23 -13.51
N GLY A 300 4.23 -12.96 -12.45
CA GLY A 300 5.11 -14.13 -12.51
C GLY A 300 4.63 -15.19 -13.50
N ILE A 301 3.34 -15.53 -13.49
CA ILE A 301 2.77 -16.50 -14.45
C ILE A 301 2.92 -16.02 -15.89
N ILE A 302 2.61 -14.75 -16.17
CA ILE A 302 2.74 -14.20 -17.52
C ILE A 302 4.18 -14.33 -18.01
N ILE A 303 5.15 -14.08 -17.13
CA ILE A 303 6.58 -14.24 -17.42
C ILE A 303 6.94 -15.71 -17.66
N GLU A 304 6.47 -16.66 -16.83
CA GLU A 304 6.73 -18.09 -17.00
C GLU A 304 6.14 -18.65 -18.29
N VAL A 305 4.90 -18.28 -18.64
CA VAL A 305 4.25 -18.67 -19.90
C VAL A 305 5.03 -18.12 -21.10
N TRP A 306 5.53 -16.88 -21.00
CA TRP A 306 6.39 -16.31 -22.03
C TRP A 306 7.71 -17.09 -22.21
N LYS A 307 8.33 -17.56 -21.11
CA LYS A 307 9.53 -18.42 -21.18
C LYS A 307 9.23 -19.75 -21.85
N VAL A 308 8.12 -20.42 -21.50
CA VAL A 308 7.71 -21.67 -22.14
C VAL A 308 7.55 -21.49 -23.64
N LYS A 309 6.85 -20.42 -24.07
CA LYS A 309 6.70 -20.09 -25.49
C LYS A 309 8.06 -19.90 -26.18
N LYS A 310 9.00 -19.22 -25.51
CA LYS A 310 10.35 -18.98 -26.03
C LYS A 310 11.18 -20.27 -26.13
N VAL A 311 11.14 -21.12 -25.12
CA VAL A 311 11.89 -22.40 -25.05
C VAL A 311 11.39 -23.40 -26.08
N SER A 312 10.08 -23.44 -26.33
CA SER A 312 9.49 -24.31 -27.34
C SER A 312 9.69 -23.84 -28.78
N LYS A 313 10.36 -22.67 -28.99
CA LYS A 313 10.58 -22.04 -30.30
C LYS A 313 9.30 -21.99 -31.16
N ILE A 314 8.14 -21.79 -30.52
CA ILE A 314 6.84 -21.73 -31.19
C ILE A 314 6.74 -20.39 -31.93
N GLN A 315 6.87 -20.41 -33.26
CA GLN A 315 6.57 -19.26 -34.10
C GLN A 315 5.12 -19.37 -34.59
N LEU A 316 4.22 -18.58 -33.98
CA LEU A 316 2.84 -18.45 -34.47
C LEU A 316 2.86 -17.44 -35.63
N GLN A 317 2.74 -17.92 -36.88
CA GLN A 317 2.43 -17.07 -38.01
C GLN A 317 0.91 -17.06 -38.21
N TRP A 318 0.30 -15.89 -38.08
CA TRP A 318 -1.11 -15.67 -38.41
C TRP A 318 -1.20 -15.37 -39.91
N ARG A 319 -1.69 -16.34 -40.68
CA ARG A 319 -2.17 -16.13 -42.06
C ARG A 319 -3.67 -16.43 -42.06
N THR A 320 -4.42 -15.53 -42.69
CA THR A 320 -5.88 -15.38 -42.67
C THR A 320 -6.61 -16.73 -42.58
N SER A 321 -7.23 -16.99 -41.42
CA SER A 321 -8.11 -18.13 -41.08
C SER A 321 -7.52 -19.49 -40.65
N ARG A 322 -6.19 -19.74 -40.62
CA ARG A 322 -5.63 -20.93 -39.94
C ARG A 322 -4.27 -20.67 -39.28
N SER A 323 -4.17 -20.98 -37.99
CA SER A 323 -2.95 -20.88 -37.19
C SER A 323 -2.04 -22.08 -37.46
N ILE A 324 -0.98 -21.93 -38.24
CA ILE A 324 0.02 -22.98 -38.45
C ILE A 324 1.16 -22.78 -37.44
N VAL A 325 1.36 -23.78 -36.59
CA VAL A 325 2.42 -23.78 -35.57
C VAL A 325 3.70 -24.34 -36.19
N HIS A 326 4.68 -23.46 -36.45
CA HIS A 326 6.02 -23.90 -36.83
C HIS A 326 6.91 -24.01 -35.59
N VAL A 327 7.36 -25.24 -35.28
CA VAL A 327 8.39 -25.50 -34.27
C VAL A 327 9.76 -25.41 -34.95
N GLY A 328 10.58 -24.44 -34.55
CA GLY A 328 11.91 -24.23 -35.15
C GLY A 328 12.86 -25.43 -34.95
N LYS A 329 13.72 -25.71 -35.94
CA LYS A 329 14.71 -26.80 -35.88
C LYS A 329 15.68 -26.62 -34.69
N PHE A 330 15.98 -27.73 -34.02
CA PHE A 330 16.87 -27.78 -32.85
C PHE A 330 18.32 -27.95 -33.27
N ASP A 331 19.21 -27.21 -32.60
CA ASP A 331 20.65 -27.34 -32.79
C ASP A 331 21.18 -28.62 -32.10
N GLU A 332 22.29 -29.17 -32.59
CA GLU A 332 22.84 -30.44 -32.10
C GLU A 332 23.24 -30.35 -30.61
N SER A 333 23.72 -29.18 -30.20
CA SER A 333 24.05 -28.83 -28.82
C SER A 333 22.83 -28.81 -27.88
N GLU A 334 21.65 -28.43 -28.37
CA GLU A 334 20.38 -28.43 -27.61
C GLU A 334 19.80 -29.85 -27.47
N ARG A 335 20.06 -30.72 -28.47
CA ARG A 335 19.72 -32.16 -28.39
C ARG A 335 20.54 -32.86 -27.31
N LYS A 336 21.84 -32.60 -27.23
CA LYS A 336 22.72 -33.12 -26.15
C LYS A 336 22.21 -32.72 -24.76
N THR A 337 21.81 -31.45 -24.58
CA THR A 337 21.21 -30.99 -23.32
C THR A 337 19.91 -31.76 -22.98
N THR A 338 19.07 -32.03 -23.98
CA THR A 338 17.81 -32.78 -23.78
C THR A 338 18.04 -34.26 -23.47
N GLN A 339 19.10 -34.85 -24.04
CA GLN A 339 19.52 -36.21 -23.72
C GLN A 339 20.01 -36.30 -22.28
N HIS A 340 20.85 -35.35 -21.84
CA HIS A 340 21.31 -35.27 -20.45
C HIS A 340 20.13 -35.10 -19.46
N ASP A 341 19.15 -34.25 -19.77
CA ASP A 341 17.92 -34.10 -18.96
C ASP A 341 17.09 -35.39 -18.85
N THR A 342 17.14 -36.25 -19.87
CA THR A 342 16.39 -37.50 -19.90
C THR A 342 17.11 -38.59 -19.11
N GLN A 343 18.44 -38.61 -19.18
CA GLN A 343 19.32 -39.46 -18.36
C GLN A 343 19.25 -39.09 -16.86
N LEU A 344 19.23 -37.79 -16.53
CA LEU A 344 19.08 -37.34 -15.14
C LEU A 344 17.71 -37.69 -14.54
N LYS A 345 16.66 -37.76 -15.37
CA LYS A 345 15.32 -38.20 -14.93
C LYS A 345 15.28 -39.68 -14.57
N SER A 346 15.97 -40.55 -15.31
CA SER A 346 16.03 -41.98 -14.97
C SER A 346 16.81 -42.22 -13.67
N VAL A 347 17.87 -41.45 -13.41
CA VAL A 347 18.61 -41.51 -12.14
C VAL A 347 17.80 -40.96 -10.98
N GLY A 348 17.10 -39.83 -11.16
CA GLY A 348 16.22 -39.25 -10.13
C GLY A 348 15.03 -40.14 -9.78
N HIS A 349 14.45 -40.86 -10.76
CA HIS A 349 13.36 -41.82 -10.53
C HIS A 349 13.83 -43.06 -9.77
N LEU A 350 15.08 -43.51 -10.01
CA LEU A 350 15.73 -44.57 -9.24
C LEU A 350 15.99 -44.10 -7.79
N GLN A 351 16.44 -42.86 -7.60
CA GLN A 351 16.70 -42.31 -6.27
C GLN A 351 15.42 -42.09 -5.45
N TRP A 352 14.33 -41.62 -6.08
CA TRP A 352 13.02 -41.46 -5.44
C TRP A 352 12.37 -42.81 -5.09
N ASN A 353 12.51 -43.82 -5.95
CA ASN A 353 12.01 -45.16 -5.67
C ASN A 353 12.79 -45.87 -4.56
N VAL A 354 14.10 -45.62 -4.43
CA VAL A 354 14.92 -46.13 -3.32
C VAL A 354 14.61 -45.42 -1.99
N LEU A 355 14.22 -44.15 -2.02
CA LEU A 355 13.85 -43.40 -0.81
C LEU A 355 12.42 -43.67 -0.31
N MET A 356 11.54 -44.22 -1.16
CA MET A 356 10.14 -44.56 -0.79
C MET A 356 9.95 -46.04 -0.41
N TYR A 357 10.97 -46.89 -0.59
CA TYR A 357 11.00 -48.30 -0.17
C TYR A 357 11.90 -48.56 1.04
N LYS A 358 12.24 -47.50 1.79
CA LYS A 358 12.79 -47.51 3.15
C LYS A 358 11.95 -46.56 3.98
#